data_AF-A0A9X2C389-F1
#
_entry.id   AF-A0A9X2C389-F1
#
_cell.length_a   1.000
_cell.length_b   1.000
_cell.length_c   1.000
_cell.angle_alpha   90.00
_cell.angle_beta   90.00
_cell.angle_gamma   90.00
#
_symmetry.space_group_name_H-M   'P 1'
#
loop_
_entity.id
_entity.type
_entity.pdbx_description
1 polymer ?
#
loop_
_entity_poly.entity_id
_entity_poly.type
_entity_poly.pdbx_seq_one_letter_code
_entity_poly.pdbx_strand_id
1 'polypeptide(L)'
;MMTLPRSASVATLVCALALLSACSSVTREINPEPTITSAGILAFRDICLKSAPTFAGAETAARAHGITQITDAGFAKMGMNQDQTLGVQIQANKECAITTPSQNDSSLTLQFLSSAGKFSSTPLGTQVPVKITLDQQTFILMHDRRGGEAYVMLKTP
;
A
#
# COMPACT_ATOMS: atom_id res chain seq x y z
N MET A 1 -33.75 66.83 37.19
CA MET A 1 -32.72 66.02 37.87
C MET A 1 -33.16 64.57 37.83
N MET A 2 -32.34 63.70 37.22
CA MET A 2 -32.63 62.29 36.95
C MET A 2 -32.23 61.39 38.13
N THR A 3 -33.03 60.35 38.39
CA THR A 3 -32.59 59.10 39.03
C THR A 3 -33.41 57.91 38.48
N LEU A 4 -32.71 57.00 37.77
CA LEU A 4 -32.82 55.50 37.62
C LEU A 4 -34.23 54.81 37.52
N PRO A 5 -34.38 53.65 36.83
CA PRO A 5 -33.45 52.51 36.87
C PRO A 5 -33.16 51.78 35.55
N ARG A 6 -32.07 51.01 35.64
CA ARG A 6 -31.43 50.16 34.65
C ARG A 6 -31.84 48.72 34.93
N SER A 7 -32.74 48.15 34.14
CA SER A 7 -33.06 46.73 34.22
C SER A 7 -33.87 46.27 33.01
N ALA A 8 -33.18 45.77 31.99
CA ALA A 8 -33.67 44.76 31.05
C ALA A 8 -32.62 44.60 29.94
N SER A 9 -31.83 43.53 29.98
CA SER A 9 -31.18 42.90 28.82
C SER A 9 -30.21 41.81 29.28
N VAL A 10 -30.66 40.87 30.12
CA VAL A 10 -29.86 39.68 30.48
C VAL A 10 -30.77 38.47 30.55
N ALA A 11 -31.48 38.16 29.45
CA ALA A 11 -32.31 36.95 29.41
C ALA A 11 -32.27 36.21 28.05
N THR A 12 -31.63 36.77 27.02
CA THR A 12 -31.77 36.27 25.64
C THR A 12 -30.48 35.70 25.03
N LEU A 13 -29.48 35.36 25.84
CA LEU A 13 -28.18 34.88 25.33
C LEU A 13 -27.76 33.48 25.83
N VAL A 14 -28.65 32.75 26.53
CA VAL A 14 -28.29 31.45 27.13
C VAL A 14 -28.84 30.25 26.34
N CYS A 15 -29.87 30.43 25.50
CA CYS A 15 -30.46 29.30 24.74
C CYS A 15 -29.72 28.92 23.44
N ALA A 16 -28.80 29.75 22.92
CA ALA A 16 -28.14 29.46 21.63
C ALA A 16 -26.88 28.57 21.74
N LEU A 17 -26.36 28.34 22.95
CA LEU A 17 -25.10 27.62 23.16
C LEU A 17 -25.27 26.11 23.41
N ALA A 18 -26.50 25.61 23.51
CA ALA A 18 -26.77 24.19 23.79
C ALA A 18 -26.87 23.29 22.55
N LEU A 19 -26.79 23.84 21.32
CA LEU A 19 -26.99 23.08 20.08
C LEU A 19 -25.68 22.62 19.40
N LEU A 20 -24.51 22.89 19.98
CA LEU A 20 -23.21 22.57 19.36
C LEU A 20 -22.49 21.33 19.97
N SER A 21 -23.08 20.63 20.94
CA SER A 21 -22.42 19.48 21.59
C SER A 21 -22.62 18.13 20.90
N ALA A 22 -23.24 18.10 19.72
CA ALA A 22 -23.44 16.87 18.93
C ALA A 22 -22.31 16.63 17.92
N CYS A 23 -21.04 16.88 18.30
CA CYS A 23 -19.92 16.23 17.63
C CYS A 23 -19.81 14.81 18.19
N SER A 24 -20.66 13.92 17.69
CA SER A 24 -20.54 12.48 17.95
C SER A 24 -19.09 12.07 17.71
N SER A 25 -18.40 11.69 18.77
CA SER A 25 -17.15 10.94 18.70
C SER A 25 -17.49 9.60 18.05
N VAL A 26 -17.43 9.58 16.71
CA VAL A 26 -17.37 8.32 15.97
C VAL A 26 -16.13 7.63 16.48
N THR A 27 -16.31 6.60 17.30
CA THR A 27 -15.25 5.65 17.61
C THR A 27 -14.90 4.98 16.29
N ARG A 28 -14.00 5.61 15.52
CA ARG A 28 -13.36 4.94 14.39
C ARG A 28 -12.60 3.79 15.02
N GLU A 29 -13.05 2.58 14.74
CA GLU A 29 -12.23 1.40 14.93
C GLU A 29 -10.99 1.61 14.05
N ILE A 30 -9.90 2.10 14.65
CA ILE A 30 -8.63 2.25 13.97
C ILE A 30 -8.13 0.83 13.80
N ASN A 31 -8.49 0.19 12.69
CA ASN A 31 -7.83 -1.05 12.32
C ASN A 31 -6.34 -0.72 12.16
N PRO A 32 -5.47 -1.28 13.02
CA PRO A 32 -4.06 -0.94 12.98
C PRO A 32 -3.50 -1.35 11.61
N GLU A 33 -2.73 -0.46 11.00
CA GLU A 33 -2.07 -0.75 9.73
C GLU A 33 -1.19 -2.00 9.88
N PRO A 34 -1.29 -2.99 8.96
CA PRO A 34 -0.45 -4.18 9.03
C PRO A 34 1.03 -3.79 9.04
N THR A 35 1.76 -4.27 10.05
CA THR A 35 3.22 -4.12 10.08
C THR A 35 3.83 -5.03 9.02
N ILE A 36 4.64 -4.47 8.12
CA ILE A 36 5.32 -5.23 7.07
C ILE A 36 6.50 -5.97 7.68
N THR A 37 6.44 -7.29 7.68
CA THR A 37 7.49 -8.18 8.24
C THR A 37 8.15 -9.05 7.18
N SER A 38 7.46 -9.33 6.06
CA SER A 38 7.99 -10.15 4.97
C SER A 38 9.06 -9.42 4.15
N ALA A 39 10.23 -10.04 4.03
CA ALA A 39 11.31 -9.57 3.16
C ALA A 39 10.87 -9.49 1.68
N GLY A 40 10.01 -10.41 1.23
CA GLY A 40 9.44 -10.39 -0.12
C GLY A 40 8.58 -9.17 -0.38
N ILE A 41 7.78 -8.73 0.59
CA ILE A 41 6.93 -7.54 0.46
C ILE A 41 7.78 -6.26 0.46
N LEU A 42 8.82 -6.21 1.29
CA LEU A 42 9.78 -5.09 1.27
C LEU A 42 10.54 -5.01 -0.06
N ALA A 43 11.00 -6.15 -0.58
CA ALA A 43 11.62 -6.22 -1.89
C ALA A 43 10.64 -5.82 -3.00
N PHE A 44 9.38 -6.27 -2.95
CA PHE A 44 8.37 -5.87 -3.92
C PHE A 44 8.14 -4.35 -3.93
N ARG A 45 8.09 -3.72 -2.76
CA ARG A 45 8.03 -2.26 -2.65
C ARG A 45 9.20 -1.59 -3.35
N ASP A 46 10.41 -2.03 -3.02
CA ASP A 46 11.62 -1.36 -3.47
C ASP A 46 11.94 -1.63 -4.93
N ILE A 47 11.59 -2.82 -5.43
CA ILE A 47 11.90 -3.27 -6.78
C ILE A 47 10.74 -2.97 -7.73
N CYS A 48 9.50 -3.33 -7.41
CA CYS A 48 8.37 -3.23 -8.34
C CYS A 48 7.62 -1.90 -8.20
N LEU A 49 7.15 -1.55 -7.00
CA LEU A 49 6.33 -0.34 -6.81
C LEU A 49 7.12 0.95 -7.13
N LYS A 50 8.38 1.05 -6.68
CA LYS A 50 9.23 2.23 -6.93
C LYS A 50 9.78 2.34 -8.35
N SER A 51 9.73 1.26 -9.14
CA SER A 51 10.22 1.28 -10.53
C SER A 51 9.10 1.32 -11.56
N ALA A 52 7.85 1.20 -11.12
CA ALA A 52 6.68 1.49 -11.94
C ALA A 52 6.74 2.94 -12.46
N PRO A 53 6.14 3.24 -13.63
CA PRO A 53 5.26 2.36 -14.41
C PRO A 53 5.95 1.52 -15.50
N THR A 54 7.27 1.63 -15.64
CA THR A 54 8.03 0.98 -16.72
C THR A 54 8.87 -0.20 -16.25
N PHE A 55 9.13 -0.28 -14.95
CA PHE A 55 10.05 -1.22 -14.30
C PHE A 55 11.53 -1.04 -14.68
N ALA A 56 11.90 0.09 -15.30
CA ALA A 56 13.27 0.33 -15.78
C ALA A 56 14.33 0.32 -14.65
N GLY A 57 13.95 0.73 -13.44
CA GLY A 57 14.85 0.74 -12.27
C GLY A 57 14.93 -0.59 -11.51
N ALA A 58 14.08 -1.58 -11.85
CA ALA A 58 13.89 -2.78 -11.04
C ALA A 58 15.17 -3.61 -10.89
N GLU A 59 15.91 -3.82 -11.98
CA GLU A 59 17.16 -4.59 -11.96
C GLU A 59 18.22 -3.96 -11.05
N THR A 60 18.31 -2.62 -11.05
CA THR A 60 19.25 -1.91 -10.18
C THR A 60 18.82 -2.00 -8.73
N ALA A 61 17.53 -1.83 -8.45
CA ALA A 61 16.96 -1.95 -7.10
C ALA A 61 17.14 -3.35 -6.51
N ALA A 62 17.01 -4.40 -7.33
CA ALA A 62 17.14 -5.79 -6.91
C ALA A 62 18.50 -6.11 -6.27
N ARG A 63 19.58 -5.41 -6.68
CA ARG A 63 20.91 -5.57 -6.10
C ARG A 63 20.97 -5.23 -4.62
N ALA A 64 20.16 -4.26 -4.16
CA ALA A 64 20.07 -3.92 -2.74
C ALA A 64 19.46 -5.05 -1.88
N HIS A 65 18.82 -6.03 -2.52
CA HIS A 65 18.27 -7.23 -1.90
C HIS A 65 19.12 -8.48 -2.16
N GLY A 66 20.38 -8.32 -2.59
CA GLY A 66 21.31 -9.42 -2.81
C GLY A 66 21.12 -10.17 -4.13
N ILE A 67 20.24 -9.70 -5.01
CA ILE A 67 20.05 -10.27 -6.36
C ILE A 67 21.05 -9.60 -7.30
N THR A 68 22.25 -10.17 -7.38
CA THR A 68 23.36 -9.59 -8.17
C THR A 68 23.44 -10.12 -9.59
N GLN A 69 22.86 -11.29 -9.85
CA GLN A 69 22.82 -11.91 -11.17
C GLN A 69 21.38 -11.97 -11.67
N ILE A 70 21.10 -11.20 -12.71
CA ILE A 70 19.82 -11.22 -13.42
C ILE A 70 20.11 -11.65 -14.86
N THR A 71 19.46 -12.72 -15.28
CA THR A 71 19.61 -13.33 -16.60
C THR A 71 18.35 -13.11 -17.41
N ASP A 72 18.50 -12.79 -18.69
CA ASP A 72 17.39 -12.73 -19.63
C ASP A 72 17.01 -14.16 -20.07
N ALA A 73 15.77 -14.57 -19.79
CA ALA A 73 15.24 -15.87 -20.19
C ALA A 73 14.41 -15.80 -21.50
N GLY A 74 14.46 -14.69 -22.23
CA GLY A 74 13.78 -14.47 -23.49
C GLY A 74 12.33 -13.98 -23.36
N PHE A 75 11.66 -14.25 -22.25
CA PHE A 75 10.30 -13.76 -21.95
C PHE A 75 10.27 -12.76 -20.78
N ALA A 76 11.24 -12.85 -19.87
CA ALA A 76 11.45 -11.93 -18.76
C ALA A 76 12.91 -12.05 -18.28
N LYS A 77 13.37 -11.01 -17.60
CA LYS A 77 14.63 -11.05 -16.85
C LYS A 77 14.37 -11.61 -15.46
N MET A 78 15.18 -12.57 -15.04
CA MET A 78 14.99 -13.28 -13.78
C MET A 78 16.30 -13.37 -13.00
N GLY A 79 16.20 -13.33 -11.68
CA GLY A 79 17.34 -13.52 -10.80
C GLY A 79 16.90 -13.98 -9.42
N MET A 80 17.84 -14.53 -8.67
CA MET A 80 17.66 -14.86 -7.25
C MET A 80 18.85 -14.34 -6.45
N ASN A 81 18.64 -14.13 -5.16
CA ASN A 81 19.74 -13.94 -4.22
C ASN A 81 20.51 -15.25 -4.03
N GLN A 82 21.69 -15.16 -3.41
CA GLN A 82 22.64 -16.27 -3.32
C GLN A 82 22.09 -17.50 -2.58
N ASP A 83 21.26 -17.29 -1.55
CA ASP A 83 20.59 -18.32 -0.76
C ASP A 83 19.26 -18.79 -1.36
N GLN A 84 18.85 -18.25 -2.50
CA GLN A 84 17.65 -18.62 -3.26
C GLN A 84 16.33 -18.42 -2.47
N THR A 85 16.32 -17.49 -1.52
CA THR A 85 15.16 -17.17 -0.69
C THR A 85 14.35 -16.00 -1.23
N LEU A 86 14.89 -15.25 -2.20
CA LEU A 86 14.24 -14.11 -2.84
C LEU A 86 14.54 -14.12 -4.33
N GLY A 87 13.48 -14.23 -5.14
CA GLY A 87 13.53 -14.14 -6.58
C GLY A 87 12.88 -12.87 -7.12
N VAL A 88 13.30 -12.46 -8.31
CA VAL A 88 12.71 -11.38 -9.08
C VAL A 88 12.45 -11.83 -10.50
N GLN A 89 11.32 -11.42 -11.07
CA GLN A 89 11.00 -11.52 -12.49
C GLN A 89 10.57 -10.14 -12.99
N ILE A 90 11.22 -9.65 -14.05
CA ILE A 90 10.97 -8.33 -14.63
C ILE A 90 10.72 -8.48 -16.13
N GLN A 91 9.53 -8.09 -16.55
CA GLN A 91 9.20 -7.86 -17.95
C GLN A 91 8.93 -6.35 -18.13
N ALA A 92 9.88 -5.66 -18.77
CA ALA A 92 9.82 -4.22 -18.96
C ALA A 92 8.46 -3.78 -19.54
N ASN A 93 7.89 -2.72 -18.97
CA ASN A 93 6.57 -2.18 -19.33
C ASN A 93 5.39 -3.16 -19.22
N LYS A 94 5.53 -4.31 -18.54
CA LYS A 94 4.45 -5.29 -18.48
C LYS A 94 4.27 -5.91 -17.12
N GLU A 95 5.32 -6.46 -16.51
CA GLU A 95 5.18 -7.20 -15.25
C GLU A 95 6.43 -7.03 -14.38
N CYS A 96 6.21 -6.96 -13.07
CA CYS A 96 7.25 -7.14 -12.08
C CYS A 96 6.73 -8.06 -10.97
N ALA A 97 7.50 -9.08 -10.63
CA ALA A 97 7.13 -10.04 -9.61
C ALA A 97 8.30 -10.34 -8.67
N ILE A 98 7.97 -10.58 -7.40
CA ILE A 98 8.89 -11.05 -6.37
C ILE A 98 8.40 -12.38 -5.86
N THR A 99 9.31 -13.34 -5.72
CA THR A 99 9.02 -14.66 -5.18
C THR A 99 9.84 -14.95 -3.93
N THR A 100 9.26 -15.70 -2.99
CA THR A 100 9.96 -16.26 -1.82
C THR A 100 9.50 -17.70 -1.59
N PRO A 101 10.20 -18.50 -0.77
CA PRO A 101 9.63 -19.71 -0.18
C PRO A 101 8.32 -19.42 0.56
N SER A 102 7.55 -20.47 0.82
CA SER A 102 6.28 -20.36 1.55
C SER A 102 6.51 -19.87 2.97
N GLN A 103 5.62 -19.00 3.43
CA GLN A 103 5.68 -18.39 4.76
C GLN A 103 4.41 -18.72 5.53
N ASN A 104 4.53 -19.18 6.78
CA ASN A 104 3.37 -19.48 7.62
C ASN A 104 2.81 -18.21 8.30
N ASP A 105 2.44 -17.23 7.49
CA ASP A 105 1.80 -16.00 7.93
C ASP A 105 0.53 -15.77 7.07
N SER A 106 -0.63 -15.71 7.72
CA SER A 106 -1.92 -15.49 7.07
C SER A 106 -2.16 -14.02 6.71
N SER A 107 -1.39 -13.10 7.29
CA SER A 107 -1.53 -11.66 7.09
C SER A 107 -0.76 -11.12 5.89
N LEU A 108 0.02 -11.94 5.19
CA LEU A 108 0.88 -11.52 4.08
C LEU A 108 0.14 -10.78 2.96
N THR A 109 -1.07 -11.23 2.60
CA THR A 109 -1.88 -10.51 1.60
C THR A 109 -2.25 -9.10 2.08
N LEU A 110 -2.61 -8.94 3.35
CA LEU A 110 -2.95 -7.62 3.90
C LEU A 110 -1.71 -6.72 4.02
N GLN A 111 -0.56 -7.29 4.43
CA GLN A 111 0.71 -6.56 4.41
C GLN A 111 1.06 -6.10 2.99
N PHE A 112 0.92 -6.99 2.01
CA PHE A 112 1.22 -6.71 0.61
C PHE A 112 0.38 -5.56 0.06
N LEU A 113 -0.94 -5.63 0.28
CA LEU A 113 -1.87 -4.60 -0.14
C LEU A 113 -1.65 -3.29 0.64
N SER A 114 -1.39 -3.35 1.95
CA SER A 114 -1.02 -2.17 2.75
C SER A 114 0.22 -1.46 2.18
N SER A 115 1.25 -2.22 1.80
CA SER A 115 2.46 -1.66 1.17
C SER A 115 2.15 -0.99 -0.17
N ALA A 116 1.33 -1.62 -1.02
CA ALA A 116 0.95 -1.04 -2.31
C ALA A 116 0.06 0.21 -2.16
N GLY A 117 -0.77 0.27 -1.12
CA GLY A 117 -1.68 1.38 -0.86
C GLY A 117 -1.00 2.71 -0.62
N LYS A 118 0.25 2.67 -0.18
CA LYS A 118 1.08 3.86 0.00
C LYS A 118 1.46 4.54 -1.32
N PHE A 119 1.34 3.82 -2.44
CA PHE A 119 1.69 4.30 -3.78
C PHE A 119 0.46 4.45 -4.68
N SER A 120 -0.67 3.85 -4.31
CA SER A 120 -1.89 3.83 -5.10
C SER A 120 -2.68 5.13 -4.95
N SER A 121 -3.15 5.69 -6.07
CA SER A 121 -4.13 6.79 -6.07
C SER A 121 -5.58 6.29 -6.01
N THR A 122 -5.81 4.98 -6.01
CA THR A 122 -7.14 4.36 -5.84
C THR A 122 -7.23 3.63 -4.51
N PRO A 123 -8.41 3.60 -3.87
CA PRO A 123 -8.64 2.76 -2.70
C PRO A 123 -8.32 1.29 -3.00
N LEU A 124 -7.76 0.60 -2.02
CA LEU A 124 -7.47 -0.83 -2.10
C LEU A 124 -8.51 -1.64 -1.36
N GLY A 125 -8.84 -2.80 -1.94
CA GLY A 125 -9.54 -3.87 -1.22
C GLY A 125 -8.61 -4.59 -0.24
N THR A 126 -9.16 -5.60 0.43
CA THR A 126 -8.43 -6.47 1.38
C THR A 126 -8.02 -7.82 0.78
N GLN A 127 -8.34 -8.05 -0.50
CA GLN A 127 -8.13 -9.30 -1.20
C GLN A 127 -7.53 -9.07 -2.59
N VAL A 128 -6.82 -10.08 -3.09
CA VAL A 128 -6.28 -10.13 -4.45
C VAL A 128 -7.14 -11.05 -5.35
N PRO A 129 -7.20 -10.82 -6.68
CA PRO A 129 -6.54 -9.73 -7.40
C PRO A 129 -7.20 -8.38 -7.13
N VAL A 130 -6.40 -7.30 -7.17
CA VAL A 130 -6.93 -5.93 -7.01
C VAL A 130 -6.32 -4.99 -8.04
N LYS A 131 -7.10 -4.05 -8.54
CA LYS A 131 -6.63 -2.98 -9.43
C LYS A 131 -6.14 -1.80 -8.61
N ILE A 132 -4.98 -1.27 -8.98
CA ILE A 132 -4.46 0.00 -8.46
C ILE A 132 -4.13 0.95 -9.59
N THR A 133 -4.15 2.25 -9.31
CA THR A 133 -3.56 3.26 -10.19
C THR A 133 -2.34 3.85 -9.52
N LEU A 134 -1.21 3.86 -10.23
CA LEU A 134 0.07 4.42 -9.79
C LEU A 134 0.66 5.19 -10.99
N ASP A 135 1.02 6.46 -10.79
CA ASP A 135 1.51 7.35 -11.85
C ASP A 135 0.63 7.34 -13.12
N GLN A 136 -0.69 7.47 -12.92
CA GLN A 136 -1.72 7.44 -13.99
C GLN A 136 -1.82 6.12 -14.76
N GLN A 137 -0.99 5.13 -14.44
CA GLN A 137 -1.04 3.80 -15.01
C GLN A 137 -1.83 2.86 -14.09
N THR A 138 -2.66 2.01 -14.69
CA THR A 138 -3.37 0.96 -13.97
C THR A 138 -2.58 -0.34 -13.93
N PHE A 139 -2.58 -1.00 -12.78
CA PHE A 139 -1.96 -2.29 -12.54
C PHE A 139 -2.93 -3.24 -11.86
N ILE A 140 -2.73 -4.54 -12.05
CA ILE A 140 -3.36 -5.62 -11.29
C ILE A 140 -2.30 -6.17 -10.35
N LEU A 141 -2.61 -6.16 -9.05
CA LEU A 141 -1.83 -6.83 -8.03
C LEU A 141 -2.38 -8.23 -7.80
N MET A 142 -1.49 -9.22 -7.73
CA MET A 142 -1.81 -10.61 -7.43
C MET A 142 -0.86 -11.14 -6.36
N HIS A 143 -1.35 -12.07 -5.54
CA HIS A 143 -0.56 -12.79 -4.56
C HIS A 143 -0.91 -14.29 -4.64
N ASP A 144 0.02 -15.12 -5.13
CA ASP A 144 -0.13 -16.58 -5.15
C ASP A 144 0.70 -17.20 -4.03
N ARG A 145 0.13 -18.20 -3.35
CA ARG A 145 0.71 -18.88 -2.19
C ARG A 145 0.99 -20.38 -2.43
N ARG A 146 0.80 -20.85 -3.66
CA ARG A 146 0.96 -22.27 -4.03
C ARG A 146 2.41 -22.56 -4.41
N GLY A 147 3.15 -23.24 -3.53
CA GLY A 147 4.55 -23.63 -3.77
C GLY A 147 5.59 -22.54 -3.47
N GLY A 148 5.17 -21.45 -2.82
CA GLY A 148 5.97 -20.28 -2.47
C GLY A 148 5.05 -19.10 -2.18
N GLU A 149 5.60 -17.91 -1.97
CA GLU A 149 4.85 -16.66 -2.07
C GLU A 149 5.26 -15.95 -3.37
N ALA A 150 4.31 -15.50 -4.17
CA ALA A 150 4.54 -14.75 -5.40
C ALA A 150 3.71 -13.47 -5.39
N TYR A 151 4.38 -12.32 -5.28
CA TYR A 151 3.79 -10.99 -5.30
C TYR A 151 3.97 -10.38 -6.69
N VAL A 152 2.88 -10.18 -7.43
CA VAL A 152 2.93 -9.80 -8.85
C VAL A 152 2.25 -8.45 -9.07
N MET A 153 2.87 -7.62 -9.91
CA MET A 153 2.33 -6.37 -10.44
C MET A 153 2.27 -6.45 -11.97
N LEU A 154 1.06 -6.54 -12.51
CA LEU A 154 0.83 -6.60 -13.96
C LEU A 154 0.27 -5.27 -14.46
N LYS A 155 0.96 -4.64 -15.40
CA LYS A 155 0.48 -3.42 -16.07
C LYS A 155 -0.72 -3.76 -16.95
N THR A 156 -1.81 -2.99 -16.82
CA THR A 156 -2.92 -3.12 -17.76
C THR A 156 -2.61 -2.38 -19.06
N PRO A 157 -3.11 -2.87 -20.21
CA PRO A 157 -3.01 -2.15 -21.48
C PRO A 157 -3.59 -0.74 -21.42
#